data_AF-A0A383AG01-F1
#
_entry.id   AF-A0A383AG01-F1
#
_cell.length_a   1.000
_cell.length_b   1.000
_cell.length_c   1.000
_cell.angle_alpha   90.00
_cell.angle_beta   90.00
_cell.angle_gamma   90.00
#
_symmetry.space_group_name_H-M   'P 1'
#
loop_
_entity.id
_entity.type
_entity.pdbx_description
1 polymer ?
#
loop_
_entity_poly.entity_id
_entity_poly.type
_entity_poly.pdbx_seq_one_letter_code
_entity_poly.pdbx_strand_id
1 'polypeptide(L)'
;MKNELDSKFLLQVFDKIRQHGAKEGEQYKLNGITAFTDHDGYTLYIEDVNVKLQFGFHNQYHFDYDSKEQYESFEKKLKQIDKEY
;
A
#
# COMPACT_ATOMS: atom_id res chain seq x y z
N MET A 1 -15.31 12.57 -10.82
CA MET A 1 -14.70 12.88 -9.51
C MET A 1 -13.69 11.79 -9.25
N LYS A 2 -12.39 12.13 -9.29
CA LYS A 2 -11.27 11.20 -9.28
C LYS A 2 -10.93 10.89 -7.82
N ASN A 3 -11.34 9.74 -7.30
CA ASN A 3 -10.98 9.32 -5.95
C ASN A 3 -9.44 9.20 -5.84
N GLU A 4 -8.94 9.64 -4.69
CA GLU A 4 -7.66 10.34 -4.48
C GLU A 4 -6.39 9.49 -4.51
N LEU A 5 -6.48 8.20 -4.80
CA LEU A 5 -5.32 7.35 -5.06
C LEU A 5 -5.55 6.64 -6.39
N ASP A 6 -4.87 7.14 -7.43
CA ASP A 6 -4.89 6.52 -8.76
C ASP A 6 -4.27 5.12 -8.64
N SER A 7 -4.85 4.12 -9.30
CA SER A 7 -4.34 2.73 -9.27
C SER A 7 -2.86 2.67 -9.65
N LYS A 8 -2.42 3.56 -10.55
CA LYS A 8 -1.01 3.70 -10.91
C LYS A 8 -0.14 4.09 -9.72
N PHE A 9 -0.59 5.03 -8.88
CA PHE A 9 0.13 5.45 -7.68
C PHE A 9 0.30 4.28 -6.71
N LEU A 10 -0.75 3.51 -6.44
CA LEU A 10 -0.68 2.37 -5.54
C LEU A 10 0.30 1.30 -6.04
N LEU A 11 0.27 1.01 -7.34
CA LEU A 11 1.22 0.09 -7.98
C LEU A 11 2.67 0.60 -7.92
N GLN A 12 2.87 1.90 -8.13
CA GLN A 12 4.20 2.53 -8.02
C GLN A 12 4.75 2.46 -6.60
N VAL A 13 3.93 2.77 -5.59
CA VAL A 13 4.33 2.66 -4.19
C VAL A 13 4.65 1.22 -3.81
N PHE A 14 3.81 0.26 -4.24
CA PHE A 14 4.06 -1.16 -4.02
C PHE A 14 5.41 -1.61 -4.60
N ASP A 15 5.71 -1.21 -5.84
CA ASP A 15 6.97 -1.52 -6.50
C ASP A 15 8.18 -0.91 -5.76
N LYS A 16 8.07 0.36 -5.32
CA LYS A 16 9.10 1.02 -4.50
C LYS A 16 9.33 0.29 -3.17
N ILE A 17 8.27 -0.13 -2.48
CA ILE A 17 8.40 -0.91 -1.24
C ILE A 17 9.12 -2.24 -1.51
N ARG A 18 8.85 -2.89 -2.64
CA ARG A 18 9.54 -4.15 -3.01
C ARG A 18 11.01 -3.95 -3.34
N GLN A 19 11.37 -2.83 -3.98
CA GLN A 19 12.74 -2.55 -4.40
C GLN A 19 13.62 -2.03 -3.26
N HIS A 20 13.06 -1.22 -2.36
CA HIS A 20 13.82 -0.52 -1.31
C HIS A 20 13.55 -1.04 0.09
N GLY A 21 12.49 -1.80 0.30
CA GLY A 21 12.13 -2.38 1.59
C GLY A 21 12.96 -3.61 1.96
N ALA A 22 12.98 -3.89 3.27
CA ALA A 22 13.53 -5.14 3.79
C ALA A 22 12.57 -6.30 3.48
N LYS A 23 13.09 -7.35 2.82
CA LYS A 23 12.33 -8.56 2.54
C LYS A 23 12.33 -9.47 3.76
N GLU A 24 11.15 -9.80 4.26
CA GLU A 24 10.91 -10.72 5.38
C GLU A 24 9.92 -11.81 4.92
N GLY A 25 10.45 -12.94 4.47
CA GLY A 25 9.64 -14.00 3.85
C GLY A 25 8.99 -13.54 2.55
N GLU A 26 7.66 -13.52 2.52
CA GLU A 26 6.84 -13.07 1.38
C GLU A 26 6.45 -11.60 1.47
N GLN A 27 6.84 -10.91 2.55
CA GLN A 27 6.51 -9.52 2.82
C GLN A 27 7.71 -8.61 2.60
N TYR A 28 7.41 -7.35 2.26
CA TYR A 28 8.39 -6.28 2.09
C TYR A 28 8.02 -5.13 3.04
N LYS A 29 8.99 -4.68 3.85
CA LYS A 29 8.76 -3.64 4.85
C LYS A 29 9.60 -2.40 4.54
N LEU A 30 8.94 -1.26 4.42
CA LEU A 30 9.58 0.04 4.18
C LEU A 30 8.83 1.15 4.92
N ASN A 31 9.53 2.01 5.66
CA ASN A 31 8.96 3.17 6.36
C ASN A 31 7.72 2.84 7.22
N GLY A 32 7.68 1.65 7.84
CA GLY A 32 6.56 1.19 8.66
C GLY A 32 5.32 0.75 7.86
N ILE A 33 5.44 0.60 6.54
CA ILE A 33 4.46 -0.01 5.64
C ILE A 33 4.93 -1.41 5.30
N THR A 34 4.00 -2.36 5.31
CA THR A 34 4.21 -3.74 4.85
C THR A 34 3.46 -3.95 3.54
N ALA A 35 4.15 -4.50 2.55
CA ALA A 35 3.59 -4.82 1.24
C ALA A 35 3.79 -6.31 0.92
N PHE A 36 2.74 -6.97 0.45
CA PHE A 36 2.78 -8.38 0.05
C PHE A 36 1.68 -8.71 -0.95
N THR A 37 1.68 -9.92 -1.49
CA THR A 37 0.60 -10.43 -2.33
C THR A 37 -0.06 -11.63 -1.69
N ASP A 38 -1.28 -11.97 -2.11
CA ASP A 38 -1.84 -13.29 -1.81
C ASP A 38 -1.02 -14.41 -2.48
N HIS A 39 -1.43 -15.65 -2.20
CA HIS A 39 -0.77 -16.87 -2.69
C HIS A 39 -0.72 -16.97 -4.22
N ASP A 40 -1.77 -16.53 -4.92
CA ASP A 40 -1.88 -16.57 -6.38
C ASP A 40 -1.29 -15.30 -7.04
N GLY A 41 -0.89 -14.30 -6.23
CA GLY A 41 -0.20 -13.09 -6.69
C GLY A 41 -1.09 -12.04 -7.33
N TYR A 42 -2.41 -12.17 -7.21
CA TYR A 42 -3.39 -11.38 -7.94
C TYR A 42 -3.92 -10.16 -7.18
N THR A 43 -3.90 -10.26 -5.86
CA THR A 43 -4.27 -9.22 -4.92
C THR A 43 -3.00 -8.79 -4.22
N LEU A 44 -2.73 -7.49 -4.27
CA LEU A 44 -1.66 -6.89 -3.48
C LEU A 44 -2.26 -6.25 -2.23
N TYR A 45 -1.49 -6.31 -1.16
CA TYR A 45 -1.81 -5.72 0.12
C TYR A 45 -0.73 -4.69 0.46
N ILE A 46 -1.17 -3.53 0.93
CA ILE A 46 -0.31 -2.49 1.49
C ILE A 46 -0.93 -2.11 2.83
N GLU A 47 -0.22 -2.34 3.93
CA GLU A 47 -0.79 -2.12 5.25
C GLU A 47 0.20 -1.47 6.21
N ASP A 48 -0.35 -0.74 7.17
CA ASP A 48 0.35 -0.34 8.38
C ASP A 48 -0.39 -0.90 9.61
N VAL A 49 0.02 -0.47 10.81
CA VAL A 49 -0.59 -0.94 12.06
C VAL A 49 -2.09 -0.62 12.19
N ASN A 50 -2.60 0.38 11.48
CA ASN A 50 -3.98 0.86 11.60
C ASN A 50 -4.82 0.71 10.33
N VAL A 51 -4.19 0.65 9.15
CA VAL A 51 -4.88 0.68 7.86
C VAL A 51 -4.44 -0.49 7.01
N LYS A 52 -5.41 -1.20 6.43
CA LYS A 52 -5.18 -2.23 5.42
C LYS A 52 -5.75 -1.80 4.09
N LEU A 53 -4.91 -1.75 3.07
CA LEU A 53 -5.32 -1.56 1.69
C LEU A 53 -5.20 -2.89 0.96
N GLN A 54 -6.34 -3.37 0.46
CA GLN A 54 -6.41 -4.47 -0.50
C GLN A 54 -6.62 -3.88 -1.90
N PHE A 55 -5.75 -4.22 -2.84
CA PHE A 55 -5.90 -3.83 -4.24
C PHE A 55 -5.96 -5.10 -5.11
N GLY A 56 -7.12 -5.31 -5.70
CA GLY A 56 -7.42 -6.46 -6.55
C GLY A 56 -7.63 -6.06 -8.00
N PHE A 57 -8.18 -7.01 -8.77
CA PHE A 57 -8.44 -6.83 -10.19
C PHE A 57 -9.47 -5.73 -10.50
N HIS A 58 -9.45 -5.28 -11.76
CA HIS A 58 -10.31 -4.22 -12.28
C HIS A 58 -10.17 -2.90 -11.51
N ASN A 59 -8.97 -2.62 -10.98
CA ASN A 59 -8.67 -1.42 -10.20
C ASN A 59 -9.57 -1.24 -8.97
N GLN A 60 -10.09 -2.36 -8.44
CA GLN A 60 -10.88 -2.34 -7.22
C GLN A 60 -9.93 -2.34 -6.03
N TYR A 61 -10.15 -1.40 -5.12
CA TYR A 61 -9.44 -1.35 -3.87
C TYR A 61 -10.38 -1.12 -2.70
N HIS A 62 -9.98 -1.65 -1.56
CA HIS A 62 -10.70 -1.53 -0.31
C HIS A 62 -9.74 -1.10 0.78
N PHE A 63 -10.15 -0.09 1.56
CA PHE A 63 -9.45 0.36 2.74
C PHE A 63 -10.23 -0.06 3.98
N ASP A 64 -9.55 -0.74 4.90
CA ASP A 64 -10.05 -1.08 6.23
C ASP A 64 -9.30 -0.19 7.25
N TYR A 65 -10.04 0.65 7.96
CA TYR A 65 -9.56 1.56 9.00
C TYR A 65 -10.71 1.96 9.94
N ASP A 66 -10.39 2.27 11.20
CA ASP A 66 -11.38 2.66 12.22
C ASP A 66 -11.71 4.16 12.20
N SER A 67 -10.78 4.99 11.75
CA SER A 67 -10.91 6.45 11.79
C SER A 67 -10.27 7.14 10.58
N LYS A 68 -10.80 8.31 10.22
CA LYS A 68 -10.30 9.09 9.09
C LYS A 68 -8.86 9.53 9.31
N GLU A 69 -8.48 9.80 10.55
CA GLU A 69 -7.12 10.19 10.95
C GLU A 69 -6.10 9.09 10.63
N GLN A 70 -6.46 7.81 10.82
CA GLN A 70 -5.62 6.68 10.43
C GLN A 70 -5.42 6.63 8.92
N TYR A 71 -6.50 6.79 8.15
CA TYR A 71 -6.43 6.86 6.69
C TYR A 71 -5.52 8.01 6.21
N GLU A 72 -5.71 9.22 6.74
CA GLU A 72 -4.89 10.38 6.37
C GLU A 72 -3.41 10.19 6.74
N SER A 73 -3.12 9.56 7.89
CA SER A 73 -1.76 9.23 8.28
C SER A 73 -1.14 8.17 7.35
N PHE A 74 -1.91 7.16 6.96
CA PHE A 74 -1.47 6.12 6.04
C PHE A 74 -1.18 6.70 4.66
N GLU A 75 -2.09 7.53 4.12
CA GLU A 75 -1.93 8.19 2.84
C GLU A 75 -0.66 9.05 2.79
N LYS A 76 -0.36 9.78 3.87
CA LYS A 76 0.88 10.58 3.99
C LYS A 76 2.12 9.71 3.89
N LYS A 77 2.14 8.52 4.52
CA LYS A 77 3.26 7.57 4.42
C LYS A 77 3.45 7.07 3.00
N LEU A 78 2.37 6.71 2.29
CA LEU A 78 2.45 6.29 0.90
C LEU A 78 3.00 7.40 -0.01
N LYS A 79 2.50 8.63 0.16
CA LYS A 79 2.98 9.81 -0.60
C LYS A 79 4.45 10.12 -0.29
N GLN A 80 4.90 9.89 0.94
CA GLN A 80 6.30 10.03 1.31
C GLN A 80 7.19 9.00 0.60
N ILE A 81 6.80 7.72 0.60
CA ILE A 81 7.52 6.66 -0.13
C ILE A 81 7.60 6.98 -1.63
N ASP A 82 6.49 7.41 -2.23
CA ASP A 82 6.47 7.78 -3.66
C ASP A 82 7.40 8.96 -3.98
N LYS A 83 7.62 9.87 -3.04
CA LYS A 83 8.48 11.03 -3.24
C LYS A 83 9.97 10.73 -3.00
N GLU A 84 10.28 9.85 -2.06
CA GLU A 84 11.65 9.56 -1.62
C GLU A 84 12.37 8.55 -2.53
N TYR A 85 11.63 7.63 -3.13
CA TYR A 85 12.12 6.55 -3.99
C TYR A 85 11.50 6.65 -5.37
#